data_AF-A0A5C0XPA4-F1
#
_entry.id   AF-A0A5C0XPA4-F1
#
_cell.length_a   1.000
_cell.length_b   1.000
_cell.length_c   1.000
_cell.angle_alpha   90.00
_cell.angle_beta   90.00
_cell.angle_gamma   90.00
#
_symmetry.space_group_name_H-M   'P 1'
#
loop_
_entity.id
_entity.type
_entity.pdbx_description
1 polymer ?
#
loop_
_entity_poly.entity_id
_entity_poly.type
_entity_poly.pdbx_seq_one_letter_code
_entity_poly.pdbx_strand_id
1 'polypeptide(L)'
;MFPIRKVFSREEEFSNWLVENIEILEEKIGVELEDIEREYQIGCYFADIVARDANRGDVVIIENQFEKTNHDHLGKFLLMHRAWMQRL
;
A
#
# COMPACT_ATOMS: atom_id res chain seq x y z
N MET A 1 -17.29 -15.44 3.38
CA MET A 1 -16.47 -14.31 2.88
C MET A 1 -17.17 -13.71 1.67
N PHE A 2 -17.51 -12.42 1.71
CA PHE A 2 -18.11 -11.73 0.56
C PHE A 2 -17.00 -11.44 -0.47
N PRO A 3 -17.16 -11.72 -1.78
CA PRO A 3 -16.13 -11.44 -2.76
C PRO A 3 -15.88 -9.94 -2.89
N ILE A 4 -14.62 -9.50 -2.82
CA ILE A 4 -14.24 -8.08 -2.91
C ILE A 4 -14.73 -7.43 -4.22
N ARG A 5 -14.76 -8.20 -5.31
CA ARG A 5 -15.31 -7.80 -6.62
C ARG A 5 -16.80 -7.47 -6.65
N LYS A 6 -17.55 -7.81 -5.59
CA LYS A 6 -18.96 -7.40 -5.45
C LYS A 6 -19.10 -6.02 -4.79
N VAL A 7 -18.01 -5.51 -4.21
CA VAL A 7 -17.97 -4.21 -3.53
C VAL A 7 -17.22 -3.20 -4.39
N PHE A 8 -16.07 -3.59 -4.94
CA PHE A 8 -15.25 -2.76 -5.82
C PHE A 8 -15.10 -3.42 -7.18
N SER A 9 -15.23 -2.66 -8.26
CA SER A 9 -15.11 -3.23 -9.62
C SER A 9 -13.65 -3.39 -10.02
N ARG A 10 -12.78 -2.51 -9.51
CA ARG A 10 -11.34 -2.43 -9.82
C ARG A 10 -10.53 -2.18 -8.57
N GLU A 11 -9.26 -2.57 -8.61
CA GLU A 11 -8.29 -2.37 -7.52
C GLU A 11 -8.12 -0.88 -7.16
N GLU A 12 -8.13 0.01 -8.15
CA GLU A 12 -8.05 1.46 -7.93
C GLU A 12 -9.18 1.99 -7.02
N GLU A 13 -10.40 1.46 -7.16
CA GLU A 13 -11.54 1.84 -6.31
C GLU A 13 -11.34 1.39 -4.86
N PHE A 14 -10.71 0.22 -4.67
CA PHE A 14 -10.33 -0.24 -3.34
C PHE A 14 -9.21 0.62 -2.74
N SER A 15 -8.18 0.96 -3.51
CA SER A 15 -7.11 1.85 -3.05
C SER A 15 -7.61 3.25 -2.70
N ASN A 16 -8.55 3.81 -3.47
CA ASN A 16 -9.26 5.06 -3.14
C ASN A 16 -9.98 4.95 -1.80
N TRP A 17 -10.82 3.93 -1.67
CA TRP A 17 -11.61 3.71 -0.45
C TRP A 17 -10.72 3.50 0.77
N LEU A 18 -9.62 2.76 0.64
CA LEU A 18 -8.70 2.50 1.74
C LEU A 18 -8.03 3.79 2.25
N VAL A 19 -7.68 4.72 1.37
CA VAL A 19 -7.11 6.02 1.78
C VAL A 19 -8.16 6.90 2.46
N GLU A 20 -9.39 6.90 1.99
CA GLU A 20 -10.50 7.62 2.64
C GLU A 20 -10.89 7.05 4.01
N ASN A 21 -10.50 5.80 4.30
CA ASN A 21 -10.81 5.08 5.53
C ASN A 21 -9.52 4.53 6.18
N ILE A 22 -8.42 5.29 6.08
CA ILE A 22 -7.09 4.83 6.48
C ILE A 22 -7.02 4.49 7.97
N GLU A 23 -7.84 5.14 8.79
CA GLU A 23 -7.95 4.91 10.23
C GLU A 23 -8.30 3.46 10.57
N ILE A 24 -9.03 2.76 9.69
CA ILE A 24 -9.34 1.34 9.85
C ILE A 24 -8.06 0.51 9.76
N LEU A 25 -7.16 0.87 8.83
CA LEU A 25 -5.88 0.20 8.67
C LEU A 25 -4.97 0.52 9.85
N GLU A 26 -4.86 1.79 10.23
CA GLU A 26 -4.08 2.27 11.38
C GLU A 26 -4.42 1.51 12.66
N GLU A 27 -5.72 1.38 12.98
CA GLU A 27 -6.21 0.64 14.15
C GLU A 27 -5.75 -0.82 14.12
N LYS A 28 -5.74 -1.44 12.94
CA LYS A 28 -5.42 -2.87 12.76
C LYS A 28 -3.93 -3.16 12.83
N ILE A 29 -3.09 -2.26 12.32
CA ILE A 29 -1.64 -2.44 12.31
C ILE A 29 -0.94 -1.75 13.50
N GLY A 30 -1.64 -0.87 14.20
CA GLY A 30 -1.11 -0.11 15.34
C GLY A 30 -0.08 0.95 14.94
N VAL A 31 -0.25 1.55 13.76
CA VAL A 31 0.63 2.59 13.19
C VAL A 31 -0.23 3.76 12.75
N GLU A 32 0.13 4.96 13.18
CA GLU A 32 -0.47 6.21 12.70
C GLU A 32 0.25 6.65 11.44
N LEU A 33 -0.50 6.88 10.36
CA LEU A 33 -0.01 7.11 9.02
C LEU A 33 -0.23 8.55 8.60
N GLU A 34 0.83 9.23 8.20
CA GLU A 34 0.81 10.57 7.62
C GLU A 34 1.44 10.60 6.22
N ASP A 35 1.40 11.75 5.55
CA ASP A 35 1.97 11.94 4.20
C ASP A 35 1.51 10.88 3.18
N ILE A 36 0.21 10.54 3.19
CA ILE A 36 -0.32 9.46 2.37
C ILE A 36 -0.34 9.86 0.89
N GLU A 37 0.39 9.12 0.08
CA GLU A 37 0.44 9.25 -1.38
C GLU A 37 -0.01 7.95 -2.06
N ARG A 38 -0.68 8.08 -3.20
CA ARG A 38 -1.13 6.94 -4.02
C ARG A 38 -0.36 6.86 -5.32
N GLU A 39 -0.25 5.65 -5.86
CA GLU A 39 0.45 5.39 -7.12
C GLU A 39 1.86 6.01 -7.10
N TYR A 40 2.57 5.83 -5.99
CA TYR A 40 3.85 6.50 -5.75
C TYR A 40 4.99 5.79 -6.48
N GLN A 41 5.77 6.53 -7.27
CA GLN A 41 6.85 5.93 -8.04
C GLN A 41 8.08 5.58 -7.18
N ILE A 42 8.44 4.29 -7.13
CA ILE A 42 9.65 3.75 -6.50
C ILE A 42 10.49 3.04 -7.56
N GLY A 43 11.49 3.74 -8.08
CA GLY A 43 12.32 3.25 -9.18
C GLY A 43 11.49 3.03 -10.45
N CYS A 44 11.40 1.77 -10.88
CA CYS A 44 10.67 1.36 -12.09
C CYS A 44 9.22 0.90 -11.78
N TYR A 45 8.81 0.93 -10.51
CA TYR A 45 7.53 0.41 -10.04
C TYR A 45 6.73 1.53 -9.39
N PHE A 46 5.44 1.29 -9.21
CA PHE A 46 4.52 2.18 -8.52
C PHE A 46 3.96 1.42 -7.34
N ALA A 47 4.04 2.04 -6.15
CA ALA A 47 3.37 1.55 -4.97
C ALA A 47 1.90 1.94 -5.00
N ASP A 48 1.01 1.06 -4.53
CA ASP A 48 -0.41 1.44 -4.44
C ASP A 48 -0.59 2.62 -3.49
N ILE A 49 0.01 2.53 -2.30
CA ILE A 49 0.02 3.57 -1.28
C ILE A 49 1.41 3.63 -0.61
N VAL A 50 1.91 4.84 -0.39
CA VAL A 50 3.05 5.13 0.49
C VAL A 50 2.59 6.09 1.56
N ALA A 51 3.07 5.88 2.79
CA ALA A 51 2.81 6.75 3.93
C ALA A 51 4.06 6.81 4.83
N ARG A 52 3.98 7.62 5.88
CA ARG A 52 4.98 7.70 6.94
C ARG A 52 4.37 7.32 8.27
N ASP A 53 5.07 6.55 9.09
CA ASP A 53 4.74 6.35 10.50
C ASP A 53 4.96 7.66 11.25
N ALA A 54 3.87 8.30 11.71
CA ALA A 54 3.93 9.60 12.38
C ALA A 54 4.76 9.58 13.68
N ASN A 55 4.90 8.41 14.32
CA ASN A 55 5.62 8.26 15.57
C ASN A 55 7.11 7.96 15.38
N ARG A 56 7.47 7.24 14.31
CA ARG A 56 8.86 6.80 14.06
C ARG A 56 9.54 7.54 12.92
N GLY A 57 8.78 8.16 12.03
CA GLY A 57 9.25 8.74 10.78
C GLY A 57 9.60 7.69 9.71
N ASP A 58 9.35 6.40 9.98
CA ASP A 58 9.61 5.30 9.08
C ASP A 58 8.68 5.38 7.85
N VAL A 59 9.15 4.91 6.70
CA VAL A 59 8.32 4.84 5.49
C VAL A 59 7.54 3.54 5.50
N VAL A 60 6.24 3.64 5.21
CA VAL A 60 5.32 2.51 5.12
C VAL A 60 4.88 2.37 3.65
N ILE A 61 5.24 1.25 3.02
CA ILE A 61 4.78 0.89 1.67
C ILE A 61 3.64 -0.11 1.83
N ILE A 62 2.48 0.20 1.23
CA ILE A 62 1.27 -0.62 1.30
C ILE A 62 0.93 -1.06 -0.13
N GLU A 63 0.99 -2.38 -0.37
CA GLU A 63 0.60 -3.02 -1.62
C GLU A 63 -0.71 -3.77 -1.40
N ASN A 64 -1.76 -3.34 -2.08
CA ASN A 64 -3.05 -3.98 -2.02
C ASN A 64 -3.02 -5.29 -2.81
N GLN A 65 -3.68 -6.30 -2.26
CA GLN A 65 -3.80 -7.60 -2.90
C GLN A 65 -5.27 -7.81 -3.28
N PHE A 66 -5.71 -7.18 -4.38
CA PHE A 66 -7.12 -7.25 -4.81
C PHE A 66 -7.50 -8.64 -5.35
N GLU A 67 -6.56 -9.30 -6.02
CA GLU A 67 -6.72 -10.67 -6.55
C GLU A 67 -6.02 -11.72 -5.66
N LYS A 68 -6.14 -13.00 -6.01
CA LYS A 68 -5.35 -14.05 -5.32
C LYS A 68 -3.86 -13.71 -5.34
N THR A 69 -3.21 -13.95 -4.20
CA THR A 69 -1.75 -13.83 -4.06
C THR A 69 -1.04 -14.59 -5.19
N ASN A 70 -0.11 -13.90 -5.84
CA ASN A 70 0.83 -14.51 -6.79
C ASN A 70 2.27 -14.19 -6.36
N HIS A 71 3.24 -14.93 -6.89
CA HIS A 71 4.65 -14.70 -6.58
C HIS A 71 5.19 -13.40 -7.20
N ASP A 72 4.54 -12.86 -8.23
CA ASP A 72 4.93 -11.61 -8.87
C ASP A 72 4.78 -10.42 -7.92
N HIS A 73 3.73 -10.39 -7.09
CA HIS A 73 3.47 -9.34 -6.11
C HIS A 73 4.56 -9.31 -5.03
N LEU A 74 4.97 -10.49 -4.54
CA LEU A 74 6.09 -10.60 -3.62
C LEU A 74 7.40 -10.12 -4.26
N GLY A 75 7.64 -10.48 -5.53
CA GLY A 75 8.81 -10.01 -6.29
C GLY A 75 8.85 -8.50 -6.44
N LYS A 76 7.73 -7.88 -6.80
CA LYS A 76 7.59 -6.42 -6.89
C LYS A 76 7.87 -5.75 -5.55
N PHE A 77 7.27 -6.24 -4.47
CA PHE A 77 7.47 -5.70 -3.13
C PHE A 77 8.96 -5.70 -2.72
N LEU A 78 9.67 -6.81 -2.94
CA LEU A 78 11.10 -6.90 -2.64
C LEU A 78 11.96 -5.95 -3.48
N LEU A 79 11.63 -5.79 -4.76
CA LEU A 79 12.33 -4.87 -5.66
C LEU A 79 12.07 -3.41 -5.29
N MET A 80 10.83 -3.07 -4.92
CA MET A 80 10.48 -1.73 -4.43
C MET A 80 11.17 -1.41 -3.11
N HIS A 81 11.16 -2.34 -2.14
CA HIS A 81 11.92 -2.17 -0.91
C HIS A 81 13.42 -1.93 -1.19
N ARG A 82 14.03 -2.71 -2.07
CA ARG A 82 15.43 -2.52 -2.48
C ARG A 82 15.67 -1.17 -3.17
N ALA A 83 14.75 -0.71 -4.03
CA ALA A 83 14.85 0.57 -4.70
C ALA A 83 14.68 1.74 -3.73
N TRP A 84 13.78 1.62 -2.75
CA TRP A 84 13.59 2.60 -1.69
C TRP A 84 14.85 2.79 -0.85
N MET A 85 15.47 1.69 -0.43
CA MET A 85 16.70 1.70 0.38
C MET A 85 17.90 2.35 -0.33
N GLN A 86 17.88 2.49 -1.66
CA GLN A 86 18.93 3.17 -2.44
C GLN A 86 18.68 4.68 -2.63
N ARG A 87 17.53 5.18 -2.15
CA ARG A 87 17.14 6.59 -2.27
C ARG A 87 17.52 7.41 -1.02
N LEU A 88 17.89 6.73 0.07
CA LEU A 88 18.51 7.27 1.29
C LEU A 88 20.03 7.32 1.12
#